data_AF-A0A2K0UH37-F1
#
_entry.id   AF-A0A2K0UH37-F1
#
_cell.length_a   1.000
_cell.length_b   1.000
_cell.length_c   1.000
_cell.angle_alpha   90.00
_cell.angle_beta   90.00
_cell.angle_gamma   90.00
#
_symmetry.space_group_name_H-M   'P 1'
#
loop_
_entity.id
_entity.type
_entity.pdbx_description
1 polymer ?
#
loop_
_entity_poly.entity_id
_entity_poly.type
_entity_poly.pdbx_seq_one_letter_code
_entity_poly.pdbx_strand_id
1 'polypeptide(L)'
;MGLEKTHGKTFLALSPPITADDMAKAFTQVTGQPAIHEPISAEEFAEFAVPFVGPGFKEDAKQMMEWAAVMPGDKICYGAMDAHQDDSFEMLGLKASSFEDWLHRSGWTGPA
;
A
#
# COMPACT_ATOMS: atom_id res chain seq x y z
N MET A 1 -6.81 18.52 -17.12
CA MET A 1 -5.39 18.07 -17.11
C MET A 1 -4.97 17.85 -18.54
N GLY A 2 -3.87 18.44 -18.99
CA GLY A 2 -3.37 18.28 -20.35
C GLY A 2 -1.88 17.99 -20.34
N LEU A 3 -1.36 17.52 -21.48
CA LEU A 3 0.05 17.14 -21.65
C LEU A 3 1.01 18.25 -21.25
N GLU A 4 0.63 19.50 -21.49
CA GLU A 4 1.40 20.69 -21.12
C GLU A 4 1.68 20.82 -19.62
N LYS A 5 0.85 20.20 -18.77
CA LYS A 5 1.01 20.23 -17.30
C LYS A 5 1.65 18.97 -16.74
N THR A 6 1.50 17.82 -17.40
CA THR A 6 1.86 16.51 -16.82
C THR A 6 3.02 15.81 -17.53
N HIS A 7 3.40 16.22 -18.74
CA HIS A 7 4.47 15.57 -19.50
C HIS A 7 5.83 15.68 -18.78
N GLY A 8 6.53 14.55 -18.66
CA GLY A 8 7.85 14.47 -18.04
C GLY A 8 7.86 14.56 -16.51
N LYS A 9 6.69 14.50 -15.87
CA LYS A 9 6.55 14.51 -14.41
C LYS A 9 6.21 13.12 -13.87
N THR A 10 6.60 12.88 -12.62
CA THR A 10 6.27 11.67 -11.88
C THR A 10 5.14 11.97 -10.91
N PHE A 11 4.07 11.18 -10.96
CA PHE A 11 2.97 11.25 -10.00
C PHE A 11 2.85 9.90 -9.31
N LEU A 12 2.87 9.90 -7.98
CA LEU A 12 2.80 8.68 -7.20
C LEU A 12 1.34 8.23 -7.02
N ALA A 13 1.03 7.01 -7.43
CA ALA A 13 -0.29 6.40 -7.24
C ALA A 13 -0.37 5.76 -5.84
N LEU A 14 -0.35 6.60 -4.79
CA LEU A 14 -0.35 6.17 -3.39
C LEU A 14 -1.58 6.69 -2.66
N SER A 15 -2.19 5.85 -1.81
CA SER A 15 -3.14 6.30 -0.80
C SER A 15 -2.42 7.03 0.34
N PRO A 16 -3.16 7.74 1.21
CA PRO A 16 -2.62 8.11 2.51
C PRO A 16 -1.99 6.89 3.22
N PRO A 17 -0.86 7.07 3.93
CA PRO A 17 -0.24 5.98 4.68
C PRO A 17 -1.18 5.39 5.73
N ILE A 18 -1.11 4.08 5.92
CA ILE A 18 -1.87 3.35 6.94
C ILE A 18 -1.01 2.23 7.50
N THR A 19 -1.09 1.99 8.80
CA THR A 19 -0.42 0.85 9.44
C THR A 19 -1.25 -0.43 9.25
N ALA A 20 -0.63 -1.60 9.34
CA ALA A 20 -1.37 -2.87 9.28
C ALA A 20 -2.42 -2.99 10.41
N ASP A 21 -2.11 -2.47 11.61
CA ASP A 21 -3.06 -2.44 12.73
C ASP A 21 -4.25 -1.54 12.44
N ASP A 22 -4.02 -0.34 11.88
CA ASP A 22 -5.11 0.58 11.52
C ASP A 22 -5.91 0.07 10.34
N MET A 23 -5.29 -0.66 9.41
CA MET A 23 -5.99 -1.36 8.34
C MET A 23 -6.96 -2.42 8.89
N ALA A 24 -6.53 -3.23 9.87
CA ALA A 24 -7.37 -4.21 10.53
C ALA A 24 -8.53 -3.56 11.31
N LYS A 25 -8.27 -2.44 11.99
CA LYS A 25 -9.30 -1.65 12.68
C LYS A 25 -10.34 -1.09 11.70
N ALA A 26 -9.89 -0.44 10.63
CA ALA A 26 -10.77 0.13 9.61
C ALA A 26 -11.64 -0.95 8.96
N PHE A 27 -11.06 -2.10 8.62
CA PHE A 27 -11.81 -3.23 8.09
C PHE A 27 -12.90 -3.72 9.07
N THR A 28 -12.54 -3.89 10.35
CA THR A 28 -13.48 -4.33 11.40
C THR A 28 -14.61 -3.31 11.58
N GLN A 29 -14.29 -2.02 11.59
CA GLN A 29 -15.27 -0.95 11.76
C GLN A 29 -16.25 -0.87 10.59
N VAL A 30 -15.77 -0.96 9.35
CA VAL A 30 -16.61 -0.82 8.16
C VAL A 30 -17.45 -2.06 7.89
N THR A 31 -16.88 -3.26 8.10
CA THR A 31 -17.51 -4.53 7.71
C THR A 31 -18.23 -5.23 8.87
N GLY A 32 -17.90 -4.89 10.12
CA GLY A 32 -18.33 -5.63 11.31
C GLY A 32 -17.62 -6.98 11.51
N GLN A 33 -16.74 -7.40 10.61
CA GLN A 33 -16.00 -8.65 10.71
C GLN A 33 -14.71 -8.47 11.51
N PRO A 34 -14.43 -9.31 12.52
CA PRO A 34 -13.17 -9.21 13.26
C PRO A 34 -11.97 -9.42 12.33
N ALA A 35 -11.06 -8.44 12.31
CA ALA A 35 -9.75 -8.55 11.67
C ALA A 35 -8.64 -8.25 12.67
N ILE A 36 -7.54 -9.00 12.55
CA ILE A 36 -6.33 -8.83 13.34
C ILE A 36 -5.13 -8.71 12.42
N HIS A 37 -4.11 -8.00 12.89
CA HIS A 37 -2.80 -8.02 12.26
C HIS A 37 -1.94 -9.07 12.97
N GLU A 38 -1.69 -10.18 12.26
CA GLU A 38 -0.84 -11.29 12.71
C GLU A 38 0.30 -11.46 11.70
N PRO A 39 1.45 -10.80 11.90
CA PRO A 39 2.55 -10.81 10.94
C PRO A 39 3.22 -12.19 10.88
N ILE A 40 3.63 -12.59 9.67
CA ILE A 40 4.45 -13.79 9.41
C ILE A 40 5.90 -13.38 9.07
N SER A 41 6.82 -14.34 9.08
CA SER A 41 8.21 -14.08 8.64
C SER A 41 8.31 -13.78 7.14
N ALA A 42 9.40 -13.14 6.73
CA ALA A 42 9.68 -12.88 5.31
C ALA A 42 9.84 -14.19 4.52
N GLU A 43 10.45 -15.22 5.12
CA GLU A 43 10.53 -16.56 4.56
C GLU A 43 9.15 -17.18 4.34
N GLU A 44 8.26 -17.13 5.34
CA GLU A 44 6.90 -17.66 5.21
C GLU A 44 6.10 -16.92 4.13
N PHE A 45 6.23 -15.58 4.06
CA PHE A 45 5.61 -14.81 2.99
C PHE A 45 6.13 -15.21 1.60
N ALA A 46 7.44 -15.43 1.48
CA ALA A 46 8.05 -15.84 0.22
C ALA A 46 7.54 -17.21 -0.26
N GLU A 47 7.44 -18.19 0.64
CA GLU A 47 6.84 -19.50 0.33
C GLU A 47 5.35 -19.38 -0.03
N PHE A 48 4.61 -18.55 0.71
CA PHE A 48 3.19 -18.29 0.46
C PHE A 48 2.97 -17.65 -0.92
N ALA A 49 3.88 -16.80 -1.39
CA ALA A 49 3.74 -16.11 -2.68
C ALA A 49 3.96 -17.04 -3.89
N VAL A 50 4.83 -18.06 -3.79
CA VAL A 50 5.24 -18.91 -4.93
C VAL A 50 4.07 -19.44 -5.78
N PRO A 51 2.97 -19.98 -5.21
CA PRO A 51 1.84 -20.46 -6.01
C PRO A 51 1.15 -19.39 -6.86
N PHE A 52 1.25 -18.11 -6.48
CA PHE A 52 0.56 -17.00 -7.13
C PHE A 52 1.42 -16.28 -8.18
N VAL A 53 2.73 -16.19 -7.93
CA VAL A 53 3.66 -15.39 -8.76
C VAL A 53 4.80 -16.22 -9.38
N GLY A 54 4.89 -17.51 -9.05
CA GLY A 54 5.89 -18.43 -9.56
C GLY A 54 7.19 -18.46 -8.74
N PRO A 55 7.97 -19.55 -8.85
CA PRO A 55 9.15 -19.78 -8.00
C PRO A 55 10.29 -18.79 -8.24
N GLY A 56 10.36 -18.18 -9.42
CA GLY A 56 11.38 -17.18 -9.75
C GLY A 56 11.27 -15.90 -8.92
N PHE A 57 10.09 -15.60 -8.36
CA PHE A 57 9.83 -14.40 -7.57
C PHE A 57 10.05 -14.59 -6.06
N LYS A 58 10.39 -15.81 -5.63
CA LYS A 58 10.48 -16.15 -4.19
C LYS A 58 11.44 -15.24 -3.43
N GLU A 59 12.64 -15.04 -3.97
CA GLU A 59 13.65 -14.19 -3.33
C GLU A 59 13.21 -12.72 -3.30
N ASP A 60 12.64 -12.23 -4.41
CA ASP A 60 12.13 -10.85 -4.49
C ASP A 60 10.99 -10.61 -3.47
N ALA A 61 10.09 -11.59 -3.28
CA ALA A 61 9.04 -11.53 -2.28
C ALA A 61 9.59 -11.44 -0.86
N LYS A 62 10.64 -12.21 -0.55
CA LYS A 62 11.33 -12.15 0.74
C LYS A 62 11.94 -10.76 0.96
N GLN A 63 12.75 -10.29 0.01
CA GLN A 63 13.46 -9.02 0.10
C GLN A 63 12.50 -7.83 0.21
N MET A 64 11.35 -7.90 -0.45
CA MET A 64 10.30 -6.87 -0.34
C MET A 64 9.78 -6.74 1.10
N MET A 65 9.57 -7.86 1.80
CA MET A 65 9.11 -7.84 3.19
C MET A 65 10.22 -7.43 4.16
N GLU A 66 11.45 -7.87 3.94
CA GLU A 66 12.61 -7.41 4.71
C GLU A 66 12.78 -5.89 4.61
N TRP A 67 12.60 -5.33 3.40
CA TRP A 67 12.63 -3.89 3.19
C TRP A 67 11.44 -3.17 3.86
N ALA A 68 10.22 -3.70 3.72
CA ALA A 68 9.03 -3.13 4.35
C ALA A 68 9.15 -3.08 5.89
N ALA A 69 9.90 -4.01 6.50
CA ALA A 69 10.13 -4.04 7.94
C ALA A 69 11.08 -2.93 8.45
N VAL A 70 11.96 -2.40 7.58
CA VAL A 70 13.00 -1.44 7.99
C VAL A 70 12.92 -0.08 7.29
N MET A 71 12.01 0.08 6.33
CA MET A 71 11.87 1.34 5.59
C MET A 71 11.53 2.50 6.54
N PRO A 72 12.07 3.72 6.29
CA PRO A 72 11.78 4.87 7.15
C PRO A 72 10.29 5.23 7.12
N GLY A 73 9.67 5.33 8.31
CA GLY A 73 8.24 5.64 8.45
C GLY A 73 7.86 7.08 8.10
N ASP A 74 8.83 7.98 7.98
CA ASP A 74 8.67 9.37 7.56
C ASP A 74 8.79 9.57 6.04
N LYS A 75 9.12 8.49 5.30
CA LYS A 75 9.25 8.50 3.84
C LYS A 75 8.07 7.80 3.16
N ILE A 76 7.78 8.25 1.95
CA ILE A 76 6.77 7.65 1.05
C ILE A 76 7.44 6.81 -0.03
N CYS A 77 6.65 6.16 -0.90
CA CYS A 77 7.14 5.34 -2.00
C CYS A 77 8.17 4.29 -1.54
N TYR A 78 7.81 3.49 -0.52
CA TYR A 78 8.69 2.48 0.07
C TYR A 78 10.06 3.03 0.52
N GLY A 79 10.07 4.19 1.18
CA GLY A 79 11.30 4.79 1.68
C GLY A 79 12.13 5.55 0.65
N ALA A 80 11.65 5.68 -0.60
CA ALA A 80 12.42 6.29 -1.68
C ALA A 80 12.30 7.82 -1.78
N MET A 81 11.26 8.43 -1.17
CA MET A 81 10.95 9.85 -1.33
C MET A 81 10.48 10.48 -0.02
N ASP A 82 10.85 11.73 0.23
CA ASP A 82 10.33 12.51 1.34
C ASP A 82 8.93 13.05 1.01
N ALA A 83 8.02 13.10 1.99
CA ALA A 83 6.64 13.52 1.76
C ALA A 83 6.50 14.93 1.12
N HIS A 84 7.45 15.84 1.40
CA HIS A 84 7.44 17.19 0.83
C HIS A 84 7.85 17.25 -0.65
N GLN A 85 8.35 16.15 -1.22
CA GLN A 85 8.72 16.05 -2.63
C GLN A 85 7.54 15.62 -3.52
N ASP A 86 6.42 15.20 -2.92
CA ASP A 86 5.19 14.87 -3.64
C ASP A 86 4.34 16.13 -3.81
N ASP A 87 4.36 16.72 -5.01
CA ASP A 87 3.55 17.87 -5.41
C ASP A 87 2.28 17.45 -6.20
N SER A 88 1.95 16.15 -6.19
CA SER A 88 0.89 15.59 -7.02
C SER A 88 -0.47 16.21 -6.71
N PHE A 89 -0.76 16.49 -5.44
CA PHE A 89 -2.03 17.12 -5.05
C PHE A 89 -2.15 18.55 -5.57
N GLU A 90 -1.10 19.36 -5.42
CA GLU A 90 -1.04 20.74 -5.87
C GLU A 90 -1.17 20.82 -7.39
N MET A 91 -0.56 19.87 -8.10
CA MET A 91 -0.55 19.82 -9.56
C MET A 91 -1.83 19.27 -10.18
N LEU A 92 -2.36 18.19 -9.62
CA LEU A 92 -3.50 17.46 -10.18
C LEU A 92 -4.84 17.90 -9.57
N GLY A 93 -4.83 18.47 -8.37
CA GLY A 93 -6.02 18.78 -7.59
C GLY A 93 -6.76 17.53 -7.10
N LEU A 94 -6.09 16.38 -7.08
CA LEU A 94 -6.67 15.07 -6.79
C LEU A 94 -5.86 14.37 -5.69
N LYS A 95 -6.55 13.66 -4.80
CA LYS A 95 -5.94 12.74 -3.82
C LYS A 95 -6.55 11.37 -3.98
N ALA A 96 -5.74 10.33 -3.78
CA ALA A 96 -6.26 8.98 -3.66
C ALA A 96 -7.15 8.86 -2.41
N SER A 97 -8.17 8.00 -2.50
CA SER A 97 -9.04 7.70 -1.36
C SER A 97 -8.28 6.99 -0.25
N SER A 98 -8.68 7.18 1.00
CA SER A 98 -8.20 6.33 2.10
C SER A 98 -8.64 4.87 1.91
N PHE A 99 -8.05 3.96 2.68
CA PHE A 99 -8.49 2.56 2.70
C PHE A 99 -9.95 2.42 3.17
N GLU A 100 -10.36 3.19 4.18
CA GLU A 100 -11.73 3.21 4.70
C GLU A 100 -12.73 3.71 3.65
N ASP A 101 -12.42 4.82 2.97
CA ASP A 101 -13.24 5.34 1.86
C ASP A 101 -13.37 4.31 0.73
N TRP A 102 -12.30 3.55 0.47
CA TRP A 102 -12.31 2.49 -0.52
C TRP A 102 -13.17 1.29 -0.08
N LEU A 103 -13.14 0.91 1.20
CA LEU A 103 -14.00 -0.15 1.74
C LEU A 103 -15.48 0.23 1.61
N HIS A 104 -15.86 1.43 2.03
CA HIS A 104 -17.24 1.91 1.89
C HIS A 104 -17.70 1.97 0.43
N ARG A 105 -16.82 2.40 -0.48
CA ARG A 105 -17.15 2.52 -1.92
C ARG A 105 -17.23 1.17 -2.62
N SER A 106 -16.34 0.25 -2.29
CA SER A 106 -16.24 -1.05 -2.97
C SER A 106 -17.26 -2.06 -2.44
N GLY A 107 -17.68 -1.92 -1.18
CA GLY A 107 -18.47 -2.95 -0.49
C GLY A 107 -17.70 -4.26 -0.29
N TRP A 108 -16.36 -4.23 -0.37
CA TRP A 108 -15.53 -5.41 -0.21
C TRP A 108 -15.50 -5.88 1.25
N THR A 109 -15.71 -7.18 1.46
CA THR A 109 -15.86 -7.79 2.79
C THR A 109 -14.83 -8.88 3.06
N GLY A 110 -13.65 -8.81 2.44
CA GLY A 110 -12.57 -9.79 2.56
C GLY A 110 -12.38 -10.66 1.31
N PRO A 111 -11.27 -11.42 1.24
CA PRO A 111 -11.05 -12.40 0.18
C PRO A 111 -12.15 -13.47 0.19
N ALA A 112 -12.54 -13.93 -1.01
CA ALA A 112 -13.57 -14.94 -1.21
C ALA A 112 -13.07 -16.37 -0.91
#